data_AF-A0A7C7Y0U0-F1
#
_entry.id   AF-A0A7C7Y0U0-F1
#
_cell.length_a   1.000
_cell.length_b   1.000
_cell.length_c   1.000
_cell.angle_alpha   90.00
_cell.angle_beta   90.00
_cell.angle_gamma   90.00
#
_symmetry.space_group_name_H-M   'P 1'
#
loop_
_entity.id
_entity.type
_entity.pdbx_description
1 polymer ?
#
loop_
_entity_poly.entity_id
_entity_poly.type
_entity_poly.pdbx_seq_one_letter_code
_entity_poly.pdbx_strand_id
1 'polypeptide(L)'
;MPNVQGRPLHTRSLTIIISRMSESLWHARGDVIDLRKHSFVPLIDDIQPAGVIHMMSIDLDFDPESLRIREIAVDQPFVAIESAPATGGDCCRDPASRLLDLRGESLDSTFTKRLGALFGGPLGCSHLLTLFQLMASTIPRAVRAETNRVLREGTTQPIGKHFFRRSLFVDGHEQMTNDDQPDRLVEIALQLTDTHARPIGPKDRSTRRLERSSEIKAALGIDRKRFKIESLRARERHRSHATLGSATWTSHDELVKPLIGAPLIPGMARRVFALLGDDPQLDRLRDALLQLAPGFVQIAAALMDEHFAKQSPDTPTGRDDESIKSSSQRPADKPAVAAIGGNLDSCYMWRKEGHVAKTWGSRENTDKT
;
A
#
# COMPACT_ATOMS: atom_id res chain seq x y z
N MET A 1 13.38 15.81 1.34
CA MET A 1 12.23 14.89 1.50
C MET A 1 11.77 14.99 2.95
N PRO A 2 10.72 14.31 3.49
CA PRO A 2 10.86 13.92 4.90
C PRO A 2 12.18 13.16 4.97
N ASN A 3 13.16 13.69 5.70
CA ASN A 3 14.44 13.01 5.88
C ASN A 3 14.16 11.86 6.84
N VAL A 4 13.75 10.71 6.30
CA VAL A 4 13.77 9.46 7.05
C VAL A 4 15.22 8.99 7.09
N GLN A 5 15.68 8.67 8.30
CA GLN A 5 17.00 8.13 8.56
C GLN A 5 16.85 6.67 8.99
N GLY A 6 17.91 5.88 8.80
CA GLY A 6 17.94 4.48 9.21
C GLY A 6 18.04 3.50 8.04
N ARG A 7 18.04 2.22 8.38
CA ARG A 7 18.24 1.11 7.45
C ARG A 7 16.96 0.91 6.62
N PRO A 8 17.05 0.91 5.28
CA PRO A 8 15.87 0.77 4.44
C PRO A 8 15.31 -0.67 4.52
N LEU A 9 14.01 -0.79 4.83
CA LEU A 9 13.33 -2.08 4.99
C LEU A 9 12.58 -2.49 3.74
N HIS A 10 11.70 -1.59 3.27
CA HIS A 10 10.76 -1.90 2.20
C HIS A 10 10.29 -0.63 1.47
N THR A 11 9.96 -0.77 0.19
CA THR A 11 9.25 0.24 -0.59
C THR A 11 8.03 -0.40 -1.25
N ARG A 12 6.85 0.14 -0.93
CA ARG A 12 5.64 -0.09 -1.70
C ARG A 12 5.45 1.07 -2.67
N SER A 13 5.38 0.79 -3.96
CA SER A 13 5.08 1.76 -5.01
C SER A 13 3.73 1.44 -5.65
N LEU A 14 2.86 2.43 -5.78
CA LEU A 14 1.66 2.35 -6.59
C LEU A 14 1.67 3.44 -7.66
N THR A 15 1.39 3.10 -8.90
CA THR A 15 1.28 4.06 -10.00
C THR A 15 -0.07 3.89 -10.68
N ILE A 16 -0.70 5.01 -11.07
CA ILE A 16 -1.89 5.00 -11.92
C ILE A 16 -1.67 5.96 -13.07
N ILE A 17 -1.86 5.51 -14.30
CA ILE A 17 -1.75 6.32 -15.52
C ILE A 17 -3.08 6.27 -16.25
N ILE A 18 -3.59 7.41 -16.69
CA ILE A 18 -4.84 7.49 -17.45
C ILE A 18 -4.57 8.15 -18.80
N SER A 19 -5.03 7.48 -19.85
CA SER A 19 -4.86 7.85 -21.25
C SER A 19 -6.19 7.89 -21.98
N ARG A 20 -6.28 8.79 -22.96
CA ARG A 20 -7.43 8.88 -23.86
C ARG A 20 -7.18 7.96 -25.06
N MET A 21 -8.07 6.99 -25.30
CA MET A 21 -7.97 6.06 -26.42
C MET A 21 -8.91 6.43 -27.57
N SER A 22 -10.07 7.01 -27.26
CA SER A 22 -11.00 7.63 -28.20
C SER A 22 -11.86 8.68 -27.48
N GLU A 23 -12.92 9.16 -28.12
CA GLU A 23 -13.91 10.03 -27.49
C GLU A 23 -14.67 9.32 -26.34
N SER A 24 -15.02 8.05 -26.54
CA SER A 24 -15.87 7.27 -25.62
C SER A 24 -15.13 6.14 -24.89
N LEU A 25 -13.82 6.01 -25.10
CA LEU A 25 -13.00 4.97 -24.48
C LEU A 25 -11.72 5.56 -23.91
N TRP A 26 -11.58 5.49 -22.59
CA TRP A 26 -10.37 5.86 -21.87
C TRP A 26 -9.78 4.62 -21.21
N HIS A 27 -8.46 4.65 -21.03
CA HIS A 27 -7.69 3.55 -20.47
C HIS A 27 -6.99 4.00 -19.20
N ALA A 28 -7.07 3.20 -18.15
CA ALA A 28 -6.34 3.38 -16.91
C ALA A 28 -5.53 2.13 -16.58
N ARG A 29 -4.22 2.31 -16.37
CA ARG A 29 -3.34 1.26 -15.84
C ARG A 29 -2.93 1.60 -14.42
N GLY A 30 -3.14 0.66 -13.51
CA GLY A 30 -2.63 0.67 -12.15
C GLY A 30 -1.54 -0.38 -11.98
N ASP A 31 -0.44 -0.02 -11.32
CA ASP A 31 0.65 -0.94 -10.99
C ASP A 31 0.92 -0.89 -9.48
N VAL A 32 1.25 -2.04 -8.88
CA VAL A 32 1.78 -2.15 -7.51
C VAL A 32 3.08 -2.94 -7.53
N ILE A 33 4.10 -2.39 -6.87
CA ILE A 33 5.41 -3.03 -6.67
C ILE A 33 5.74 -2.98 -5.19
N ASP A 34 6.01 -4.14 -4.61
CA ASP A 34 6.54 -4.28 -3.25
C ASP A 34 7.99 -4.77 -3.32
N LEU A 35 8.92 -3.92 -2.89
CA LEU A 35 10.35 -4.17 -2.91
C LEU A 35 10.87 -4.28 -1.47
N ARG A 36 11.26 -5.49 -1.07
CA ARG A 36 12.00 -5.71 0.18
C ARG A 36 13.47 -5.36 -0.06
N LYS A 37 14.05 -4.54 0.83
CA LYS A 37 15.43 -4.05 0.71
C LYS A 37 16.39 -4.71 1.69
N HIS A 38 15.85 -5.38 2.71
CA HIS A 38 16.62 -6.03 3.76
C HIS A 38 15.86 -7.25 4.31
N SER A 39 16.59 -8.12 5.00
CA SER A 39 16.05 -9.28 5.73
C SER A 39 15.51 -10.41 4.84
N PHE A 40 15.15 -11.50 5.51
CA PHE A 40 14.55 -12.69 4.95
C PHE A 40 13.16 -12.89 5.54
N VAL A 41 12.27 -13.55 4.81
CA VAL A 41 10.97 -13.98 5.34
C VAL A 41 10.85 -15.48 5.18
N PRO A 42 10.61 -16.22 6.27
CA PRO A 42 10.32 -17.65 6.16
C PRO A 42 8.99 -17.83 5.44
N LEU A 43 8.99 -18.67 4.41
CA LEU A 43 7.80 -19.21 3.75
C LEU A 43 7.62 -20.67 4.19
N ILE A 44 6.62 -21.36 3.65
CA ILE A 44 6.26 -22.73 4.07
C ILE A 44 7.44 -23.69 3.90
N ASP A 45 8.09 -23.64 2.74
CA ASP A 45 9.16 -24.53 2.29
C ASP A 45 10.40 -23.80 1.77
N ASP A 46 10.43 -22.47 1.91
CA ASP A 46 11.52 -21.62 1.39
C ASP A 46 11.81 -20.43 2.33
N ILE A 47 12.93 -19.74 2.09
CA ILE A 47 13.28 -18.47 2.71
C ILE A 47 13.37 -17.42 1.61
N GLN A 48 12.44 -16.46 1.63
CA GLN A 48 12.41 -15.41 0.63
C GLN A 48 13.37 -14.26 0.98
N PRO A 49 14.39 -13.96 0.15
CA PRO A 49 15.35 -12.90 0.41
C PRO A 49 14.78 -11.49 0.11
N ALA A 50 15.64 -10.48 0.21
CA ALA A 50 15.38 -9.15 -0.35
C ALA A 50 15.21 -9.21 -1.88
N GLY A 51 14.38 -8.31 -2.42
CA GLY A 51 14.02 -8.30 -3.84
C GLY A 51 12.57 -7.86 -4.09
N VAL A 52 12.15 -7.96 -5.34
CA VAL A 52 10.75 -7.72 -5.74
C VAL A 52 9.90 -8.88 -5.22
N ILE A 53 8.94 -8.57 -4.34
CA ILE A 53 8.07 -9.55 -3.69
C ILE A 53 6.73 -9.65 -4.43
N HIS A 54 6.21 -8.49 -4.82
CA HIS A 54 5.01 -8.38 -5.64
C HIS A 54 5.27 -7.42 -6.77
N MET A 55 4.84 -7.80 -7.98
CA MET A 55 4.68 -6.91 -9.11
C MET A 55 3.39 -7.33 -9.79
N MET A 56 2.39 -6.44 -9.74
CA MET A 56 1.06 -6.73 -10.25
C MET A 56 0.46 -5.48 -10.91
N SER A 57 -0.38 -5.67 -11.92
CA SER A 57 -1.08 -4.58 -12.58
C SER A 57 -2.57 -4.88 -12.80
N ILE A 58 -3.35 -3.81 -12.87
CA ILE A 58 -4.76 -3.82 -13.29
C ILE A 58 -4.87 -2.81 -14.43
N ASP A 59 -5.35 -3.26 -15.57
CA ASP A 59 -5.66 -2.45 -16.75
C ASP A 59 -7.20 -2.36 -16.87
N LEU A 60 -7.71 -1.15 -17.03
CA LEU A 60 -9.14 -0.86 -17.16
C LEU A 60 -9.38 -0.04 -18.43
N ASP A 61 -10.24 -0.53 -19.28
CA ASP A 61 -10.89 0.30 -20.29
C ASP A 61 -12.25 0.73 -19.76
N PHE A 62 -12.57 2.02 -19.86
CA PHE A 62 -13.80 2.57 -19.28
C PHE A 62 -14.35 3.72 -20.13
N ASP A 63 -15.65 3.92 -19.96
CA ASP A 63 -16.39 5.03 -20.54
C ASP A 63 -16.20 6.29 -19.68
N PRO A 64 -15.63 7.39 -20.20
CA PRO A 64 -15.32 8.56 -19.38
C PRO A 64 -16.55 9.36 -18.94
N GLU A 65 -17.70 9.19 -19.57
CA GLU A 65 -18.93 9.89 -19.22
C GLU A 65 -19.67 9.18 -18.08
N SER A 66 -19.89 7.88 -18.23
CA SER A 66 -20.62 7.04 -17.28
C SER A 66 -19.74 6.38 -16.20
N LEU A 67 -18.41 6.46 -16.37
CA LEU A 67 -17.42 5.76 -15.55
C LEU A 67 -17.63 4.24 -15.50
N ARG A 68 -18.30 3.68 -16.51
CA ARG A 68 -18.58 2.25 -16.61
C ARG A 68 -17.35 1.51 -17.15
N ILE A 69 -16.95 0.46 -16.45
CA ILE A 69 -15.86 -0.42 -16.85
C ILE A 69 -16.30 -1.25 -18.04
N ARG A 70 -15.51 -1.22 -19.12
CA ARG A 70 -15.71 -1.99 -20.35
C ARG A 70 -14.92 -3.29 -20.32
N GLU A 71 -13.65 -3.21 -19.96
CA GLU A 71 -12.74 -4.35 -19.87
C GLU A 71 -11.83 -4.22 -18.65
N ILE A 72 -11.41 -5.38 -18.13
CA ILE A 72 -10.46 -5.52 -17.03
C ILE A 72 -9.43 -6.56 -17.43
N ALA A 73 -8.16 -6.24 -17.29
CA ALA A 73 -7.08 -7.21 -17.35
C ALA A 73 -6.20 -7.11 -16.11
N VAL A 74 -5.64 -8.24 -15.68
CA VAL A 74 -4.79 -8.34 -14.50
C VAL A 74 -3.54 -9.11 -14.89
N ASP A 75 -2.38 -8.59 -14.50
CA ASP A 75 -1.10 -9.26 -14.66
C ASP A 75 -0.37 -9.34 -13.32
N GLN A 76 0.33 -10.45 -13.08
CA GLN A 76 1.02 -10.74 -11.82
C GLN A 76 2.37 -11.42 -12.08
N PRO A 77 3.33 -10.72 -12.71
CA PRO A 77 4.63 -11.29 -13.06
C PRO A 77 5.42 -11.77 -11.83
N PHE A 78 5.31 -11.10 -10.68
CA PHE A 78 5.96 -11.54 -9.44
C PHE A 78 4.94 -11.61 -8.29
N VAL A 79 4.93 -12.73 -7.57
CA VAL A 79 4.09 -12.95 -6.38
C VAL A 79 4.90 -13.60 -5.26
N ALA A 80 4.47 -13.41 -4.01
CA ALA A 80 5.18 -13.96 -2.86
C ALA A 80 5.05 -15.49 -2.73
N ILE A 81 3.93 -16.07 -3.17
CA ILE A 81 3.66 -17.51 -3.04
C ILE A 81 3.24 -18.06 -4.41
N GLU A 82 4.12 -18.90 -4.95
CA GLU A 82 3.91 -19.65 -6.18
C GLU A 82 3.19 -20.98 -5.91
N SER A 83 2.59 -21.56 -6.96
CA SER A 83 1.95 -22.88 -6.85
C SER A 83 3.01 -23.96 -6.62
N ALA A 84 2.88 -24.72 -5.54
CA ALA A 84 3.80 -25.80 -5.19
C ALA A 84 3.09 -26.89 -4.35
N PRO A 85 3.66 -28.10 -4.23
CA PRO A 85 3.12 -29.12 -3.32
C PRO A 85 2.97 -28.63 -1.87
N ALA A 86 3.91 -27.81 -1.37
CA ALA A 86 3.87 -27.25 -0.01
C ALA A 86 2.70 -26.28 0.22
N THR A 87 2.21 -25.63 -0.84
CA THR A 87 1.04 -24.74 -0.79
C THR A 87 -0.27 -25.49 -1.09
N GLY A 88 -0.21 -26.81 -1.27
CA GLY A 88 -1.37 -27.60 -1.74
C GLY A 88 -1.79 -27.24 -3.16
N GLY A 89 -0.90 -26.62 -3.95
CA GLY A 89 -1.19 -26.09 -5.28
C GLY A 89 -1.72 -24.67 -5.31
N ASP A 90 -2.07 -24.07 -4.17
CA ASP A 90 -2.56 -22.68 -4.11
C ASP A 90 -1.46 -21.67 -4.53
N CYS A 91 -1.89 -20.59 -5.17
CA CYS A 91 -1.04 -19.47 -5.59
C CYS A 91 -1.69 -18.11 -5.34
N CYS A 92 -0.87 -17.09 -5.11
CA CYS A 92 -1.30 -15.69 -5.04
C CYS A 92 -2.05 -15.18 -6.31
N ARG A 93 -1.98 -15.89 -7.43
CA ARG A 93 -2.66 -15.55 -8.69
C ARG A 93 -4.10 -16.06 -8.76
N ASP A 94 -4.42 -17.10 -7.99
CA ASP A 94 -5.72 -17.77 -8.04
C ASP A 94 -6.94 -16.85 -7.88
N PRO A 95 -6.94 -15.83 -6.99
CA PRO A 95 -8.14 -15.01 -6.83
C PRO A 95 -8.36 -14.05 -8.01
N ALA A 96 -7.35 -13.71 -8.81
CA ALA A 96 -7.38 -12.54 -9.70
C ALA A 96 -8.53 -12.54 -10.73
N SER A 97 -8.93 -13.72 -11.21
CA SER A 97 -10.04 -13.88 -12.16
C SER A 97 -11.37 -13.31 -11.64
N ARG A 98 -11.57 -13.27 -10.31
CA ARG A 98 -12.76 -12.67 -9.69
C ARG A 98 -12.90 -11.19 -9.99
N LEU A 99 -11.80 -10.47 -10.22
CA LEU A 99 -11.89 -9.05 -10.58
C LEU A 99 -12.58 -8.83 -11.92
N LEU A 100 -12.58 -9.82 -12.81
CA LEU A 100 -13.23 -9.73 -14.12
C LEU A 100 -14.76 -9.64 -14.01
N ASP A 101 -15.34 -10.10 -12.90
CA ASP A 101 -16.79 -10.02 -12.64
C ASP A 101 -17.26 -8.58 -12.39
N LEU A 102 -16.34 -7.62 -12.21
CA LEU A 102 -16.65 -6.19 -12.11
C LEU A 102 -16.79 -5.51 -13.49
N ARG A 103 -16.68 -6.27 -14.58
CA ARG A 103 -16.95 -5.75 -15.92
C ARG A 103 -18.40 -5.24 -16.00
N GLY A 104 -18.57 -4.05 -16.56
CA GLY A 104 -19.87 -3.40 -16.65
C GLY A 104 -20.28 -2.64 -15.40
N GLU A 105 -19.55 -2.74 -14.27
CA GLU A 105 -19.79 -1.91 -13.09
C GLU A 105 -19.34 -0.46 -13.32
N SER A 106 -19.99 0.47 -12.63
CA SER A 106 -19.59 1.88 -12.61
C SER A 106 -18.66 2.19 -11.43
N LEU A 107 -17.64 3.02 -11.66
CA LEU A 107 -16.73 3.55 -10.64
C LEU A 107 -17.39 4.68 -9.83
N ASP A 108 -18.50 4.35 -9.17
CA ASP A 108 -19.29 5.26 -8.33
C ASP A 108 -18.92 5.15 -6.84
N SER A 109 -19.64 5.88 -5.98
CA SER A 109 -19.43 5.88 -4.53
C SER A 109 -19.67 4.52 -3.85
N THR A 110 -20.35 3.60 -4.51
CA THR A 110 -20.68 2.26 -4.01
C THR A 110 -19.74 1.17 -4.54
N PHE A 111 -18.90 1.47 -5.53
CA PHE A 111 -17.95 0.53 -6.15
C PHE A 111 -17.02 -0.13 -5.13
N THR A 112 -16.40 0.64 -4.24
CA THR A 112 -15.47 0.11 -3.23
C THR A 112 -16.11 -0.92 -2.31
N LYS A 113 -17.42 -0.77 -2.01
CA LYS A 113 -18.18 -1.74 -1.21
C LYS A 113 -18.40 -3.04 -2.00
N ARG A 114 -18.76 -2.94 -3.29
CA ARG A 114 -18.90 -4.11 -4.18
C ARG A 114 -17.58 -4.86 -4.34
N LEU A 115 -16.50 -4.12 -4.62
CA LEU A 115 -15.14 -4.67 -4.71
C LEU A 115 -14.75 -5.39 -3.41
N GLY A 116 -15.02 -4.79 -2.25
CA GLY A 116 -14.75 -5.42 -0.96
C GLY A 116 -15.56 -6.68 -0.71
N ALA A 117 -16.82 -6.75 -1.15
CA ALA A 117 -17.65 -7.95 -1.02
C ALA A 117 -17.16 -9.09 -1.93
N LEU A 118 -16.69 -8.76 -3.14
CA LEU A 118 -16.22 -9.72 -4.13
C LEU A 118 -14.80 -10.24 -3.84
N PHE A 119 -13.93 -9.34 -3.38
CA PHE A 119 -12.47 -9.54 -3.37
C PHE A 119 -11.81 -9.21 -2.02
N GLY A 120 -12.60 -8.94 -0.99
CA GLY A 120 -12.10 -8.61 0.35
C GLY A 120 -11.66 -9.83 1.17
N GLY A 121 -10.66 -9.62 2.03
CA GLY A 121 -10.20 -10.62 3.00
C GLY A 121 -9.80 -11.95 2.34
N PRO A 122 -10.35 -13.10 2.78
CA PRO A 122 -9.93 -14.42 2.32
C PRO A 122 -10.35 -14.71 0.87
N LEU A 123 -11.15 -13.84 0.25
CA LEU A 123 -11.64 -13.99 -1.11
C LEU A 123 -10.67 -13.45 -2.17
N GLY A 124 -9.68 -12.63 -1.77
CA GLY A 124 -8.84 -11.91 -2.71
C GLY A 124 -7.42 -11.64 -2.23
N CYS A 125 -6.63 -11.03 -3.10
CA CYS A 125 -5.30 -10.54 -2.80
C CYS A 125 -5.38 -9.11 -2.25
N SER A 126 -4.86 -8.86 -1.05
CA SER A 126 -4.85 -7.51 -0.44
C SER A 126 -4.14 -6.47 -1.32
N HIS A 127 -3.14 -6.87 -2.11
CA HIS A 127 -2.40 -6.00 -3.02
C HIS A 127 -3.30 -5.49 -4.16
N LEU A 128 -3.94 -6.38 -4.90
CA LEU A 128 -4.85 -6.02 -5.98
C LEU A 128 -6.09 -5.29 -5.44
N LEU A 129 -6.60 -5.68 -4.27
CA LEU A 129 -7.71 -5.00 -3.61
C LEU A 129 -7.39 -3.52 -3.36
N THR A 130 -6.25 -3.24 -2.70
CA THR A 130 -5.85 -1.88 -2.33
C THR A 130 -5.45 -1.05 -3.54
N LEU A 131 -4.87 -1.67 -4.58
CA LEU A 131 -4.62 -1.03 -5.86
C LEU A 131 -5.94 -0.61 -6.55
N PHE A 132 -6.92 -1.51 -6.65
CA PHE A 132 -8.18 -1.22 -7.33
C PHE A 132 -9.02 -0.20 -6.55
N GLN A 133 -8.98 -0.24 -5.21
CA GLN A 133 -9.58 0.81 -4.37
C GLN A 133 -8.96 2.19 -4.65
N LEU A 134 -7.63 2.27 -4.78
CA LEU A 134 -6.93 3.50 -5.16
C LEU A 134 -7.31 3.95 -6.57
N MET A 135 -7.41 3.03 -7.53
CA MET A 135 -7.87 3.34 -8.90
C MET A 135 -9.29 3.89 -8.89
N ALA A 136 -10.20 3.26 -8.14
CA ALA A 136 -11.60 3.67 -8.04
C ALA A 136 -11.78 5.07 -7.46
N SER A 137 -10.92 5.51 -6.53
CA SER A 137 -10.96 6.90 -6.03
C SER A 137 -10.25 7.89 -6.96
N THR A 138 -9.26 7.43 -7.74
CA THR A 138 -8.42 8.26 -8.62
C THR A 138 -9.11 8.59 -9.94
N ILE A 139 -9.66 7.58 -10.63
CA ILE A 139 -10.17 7.71 -11.99
C ILE A 139 -11.30 8.75 -12.09
N PRO A 140 -12.38 8.69 -11.28
CA PRO A 140 -13.45 9.69 -11.35
C PRO A 140 -12.95 11.12 -11.13
N ARG A 141 -11.93 11.29 -10.28
CA ARG A 141 -11.34 12.61 -9.99
C ARG A 141 -10.53 13.14 -11.15
N ALA A 142 -9.71 12.29 -11.76
CA ALA A 142 -8.91 12.65 -12.93
C ALA A 142 -9.80 12.97 -14.13
N VAL A 143 -10.87 12.20 -14.34
CA VAL A 143 -11.89 12.47 -15.36
C VAL A 143 -12.54 13.83 -15.14
N ARG A 144 -13.07 14.11 -13.94
CA ARG A 144 -13.65 15.43 -13.63
C ARG A 144 -12.66 16.57 -13.85
N ALA A 145 -11.40 16.39 -13.45
CA ALA A 145 -10.37 17.40 -13.64
C ALA A 145 -10.12 17.69 -15.14
N GLU A 146 -10.03 16.64 -15.97
CA GLU A 146 -9.85 16.77 -17.41
C GLU A 146 -11.07 17.37 -18.09
N THR A 147 -12.29 16.91 -17.77
CA THR A 147 -13.53 17.50 -18.29
C THR A 147 -13.61 19.00 -17.97
N ASN A 148 -13.32 19.40 -16.73
CA ASN A 148 -13.29 20.81 -16.35
C ASN A 148 -12.22 21.60 -17.11
N ARG A 149 -11.07 21.00 -17.41
CA ARG A 149 -10.01 21.66 -18.21
C ARG A 149 -10.47 21.83 -19.67
N VAL A 150 -11.03 20.79 -20.28
CA VAL A 150 -11.58 20.84 -21.65
C VAL A 150 -12.65 21.94 -21.76
N LEU A 151 -13.57 22.02 -20.79
CA LEU A 151 -14.59 23.07 -20.77
C LEU A 151 -14.01 24.49 -20.68
N ARG A 152 -12.94 24.69 -19.92
CA ARG A 152 -12.26 26.00 -19.81
C ARG A 152 -11.47 26.39 -21.05
N GLU A 153 -10.86 25.42 -21.73
CA GLU A 153 -9.82 25.69 -22.73
C GLU A 153 -10.20 25.30 -24.16
N GLY A 154 -11.28 24.54 -24.35
CA GLY A 154 -11.72 24.07 -25.67
C GLY A 154 -10.75 23.09 -26.35
N THR A 155 -9.76 22.58 -25.64
CA THR A 155 -8.74 21.66 -26.18
C THR A 155 -8.85 20.29 -25.53
N THR A 156 -8.60 19.23 -26.29
CA THR A 156 -8.62 17.85 -25.79
C THR A 156 -7.23 17.19 -25.89
N GLN A 157 -7.04 16.10 -25.15
CA GLN A 157 -5.79 15.35 -25.18
C GLN A 157 -5.65 14.58 -26.49
N PRO A 158 -4.46 14.49 -27.09
CA PRO A 158 -4.26 13.62 -28.24
C PRO A 158 -4.57 12.17 -27.90
N ILE A 159 -5.16 11.44 -28.85
CA ILE A 159 -5.41 10.00 -28.72
C ILE A 159 -4.08 9.26 -28.47
N GLY A 160 -4.11 8.26 -27.59
CA GLY A 160 -2.96 7.45 -27.21
C GLY A 160 -1.98 8.16 -26.27
N LYS A 161 -2.31 9.35 -25.76
CA LYS A 161 -1.48 10.06 -24.78
C LYS A 161 -2.11 10.01 -23.39
N HIS A 162 -1.26 9.78 -22.39
CA HIS A 162 -1.64 9.95 -21.00
C HIS A 162 -1.75 11.44 -20.66
N PHE A 163 -2.77 11.76 -19.88
CA PHE A 163 -2.98 13.11 -19.36
C PHE A 163 -2.92 13.15 -17.83
N PHE A 164 -3.03 12.01 -17.17
CA PHE A 164 -2.97 11.94 -15.72
C PHE A 164 -2.00 10.84 -15.26
N ARG A 165 -1.24 11.15 -14.22
CA ARG A 165 -0.41 10.19 -13.50
C ARG A 165 -0.54 10.42 -12.00
N ARG A 166 -0.87 9.38 -11.24
CA ARG A 166 -0.67 9.30 -9.80
C ARG A 166 0.54 8.41 -9.52
N SER A 167 1.41 8.83 -8.61
CA SER A 167 2.47 7.99 -8.05
C SER A 167 2.41 8.06 -6.53
N LEU A 168 2.35 6.92 -5.86
CA LEU A 168 2.36 6.79 -4.41
C LEU A 168 3.51 5.89 -3.97
N PHE A 169 4.22 6.31 -2.94
CA PHE A 169 5.30 5.54 -2.32
C PHE A 169 5.06 5.47 -0.82
N VAL A 170 5.26 4.29 -0.25
CA VAL A 170 5.36 4.06 1.20
C VAL A 170 6.71 3.38 1.45
N ASP A 171 7.63 4.12 2.05
CA ASP A 171 8.98 3.67 2.34
C ASP A 171 9.14 3.47 3.85
N GLY A 172 9.51 2.26 4.25
CA GLY A 172 9.82 1.92 5.64
C GLY A 172 11.31 1.88 5.89
N HIS A 173 11.72 2.44 7.03
CA HIS A 173 13.10 2.44 7.51
C HIS A 173 13.10 2.01 8.97
N GLU A 174 14.07 1.18 9.34
CA GLU A 174 14.36 0.86 10.74
C GLU A 174 15.34 1.90 11.26
N GLN A 175 14.96 2.60 12.32
CA GLN A 175 15.88 3.52 12.97
C GLN A 175 16.97 2.69 13.68
N MET A 176 18.21 3.13 13.55
CA MET A 176 19.36 2.50 14.22
C MET A 176 19.78 3.39 15.38
N THR A 177 20.15 2.79 16.51
CA THR A 177 20.85 3.50 17.59
C THR A 177 22.32 3.71 17.21
N ASN A 178 23.05 4.47 18.02
CA ASN A 178 24.49 4.73 17.80
C ASN A 178 25.36 3.46 17.86
N ASP A 179 24.84 2.36 18.42
CA ASP A 179 25.55 1.08 18.58
C ASP A 179 25.19 0.06 17.49
N ASP A 180 24.68 0.52 16.33
CA ASP A 180 24.16 -0.32 15.24
C ASP A 180 23.11 -1.35 15.68
N GLN A 181 22.38 -1.04 16.76
CA GLN A 181 21.24 -1.84 17.21
C GLN A 181 19.93 -1.24 16.68
N PRO A 182 18.94 -2.06 16.33
CA PRO A 182 17.64 -1.56 15.90
C PRO A 182 16.96 -0.84 17.07
N ASP A 183 16.51 0.39 16.81
CA ASP A 183 15.66 1.13 17.73
C ASP A 183 14.23 0.55 17.74
N ARG A 184 13.43 0.96 18.71
CA ARG A 184 12.02 0.59 18.82
C ARG A 184 11.15 1.23 17.73
N LEU A 185 11.67 2.17 16.96
CA LEU A 185 10.91 2.96 15.99
C LEU A 185 11.15 2.50 14.55
N VAL A 186 10.05 2.36 13.82
CA VAL A 186 10.02 2.24 12.36
C VAL A 186 9.56 3.57 11.79
N GLU A 187 10.41 4.19 10.98
CA GLU A 187 10.12 5.44 10.29
C GLU A 187 9.50 5.14 8.93
N ILE A 188 8.34 5.76 8.65
CA ILE A 188 7.62 5.62 7.39
C ILE A 188 7.57 6.98 6.70
N ALA A 189 8.10 7.03 5.48
CA ALA A 189 7.87 8.13 4.56
C ALA A 189 6.75 7.74 3.58
N LEU A 190 5.72 8.56 3.49
CA LEU A 190 4.68 8.43 2.49
C LEU A 190 4.71 9.64 1.56
N GLN A 191 4.65 9.38 0.25
CA GLN A 191 4.49 10.42 -0.75
C GLN A 191 3.42 10.02 -1.77
N LEU A 192 2.44 10.89 -2.01
CA LEU A 192 1.54 10.81 -3.16
C LEU A 192 1.77 12.02 -4.06
N THR A 193 1.76 11.81 -5.38
CA THR A 193 1.84 12.89 -6.35
C THR A 193 0.89 12.62 -7.50
N ASP A 194 -0.08 13.52 -7.68
CA ASP A 194 -0.95 13.59 -8.85
C ASP A 194 -0.37 14.62 -9.81
N THR A 195 -0.13 14.24 -11.06
CA THR A 195 0.26 15.14 -12.14
C THR A 195 -0.77 15.07 -13.26
N HIS A 196 -1.35 16.22 -13.58
CA HIS A 196 -2.25 16.41 -14.70
C HIS A 196 -1.51 17.21 -15.77
N ALA A 197 -1.50 16.67 -16.98
CA ALA A 197 -0.86 17.23 -18.15
C ALA A 197 -1.86 17.97 -19.05
N ARG A 198 -1.44 19.09 -19.63
CA ARG A 198 -2.07 19.77 -20.77
C ARG A 198 -1.64 19.11 -22.08
N PRO A 199 -2.47 19.19 -23.14
CA PRO A 199 -1.96 18.99 -24.49
C PRO A 199 -0.95 20.09 -24.81
N ILE A 200 0.18 19.74 -25.44
CA ILE A 200 1.18 20.72 -25.90
C ILE A 200 1.60 20.44 -27.33
N GLY A 201 1.97 21.48 -28.06
CA GLY A 201 2.50 21.37 -29.41
C GLY A 201 3.98 20.95 -29.42
N PRO A 202 4.53 20.52 -30.57
CA PRO A 202 5.92 20.05 -30.70
C PRO A 202 6.99 21.07 -30.29
N LYS A 203 6.65 22.36 -30.30
CA LYS A 203 7.57 23.48 -30.02
C LYS A 203 7.44 24.04 -28.59
N ASP A 204 6.48 23.54 -27.80
CA ASP A 204 6.28 24.00 -26.43
C ASP A 204 7.36 23.43 -25.49
N ARG A 205 7.77 24.24 -24.51
CA ARG A 205 8.62 23.74 -23.41
C ARG A 205 7.87 22.68 -22.62
N SER A 206 8.57 21.63 -22.20
CA SER A 206 7.99 20.51 -21.44
C SER A 206 7.27 20.95 -20.16
N THR A 207 7.74 22.01 -19.50
CA THR A 207 7.09 22.55 -18.28
C THR A 207 5.69 23.09 -18.53
N ARG A 208 5.38 23.57 -19.75
CA ARG A 208 4.02 24.03 -20.11
C ARG A 208 3.02 22.87 -20.17
N ARG A 209 3.51 21.64 -20.25
CA ARG A 209 2.67 20.45 -20.14
C ARG A 209 2.03 20.34 -18.77
N LEU A 210 2.55 20.98 -17.72
CA LEU A 210 1.96 20.86 -16.39
C LEU A 210 0.68 21.71 -16.27
N GLU A 211 -0.48 21.04 -16.18
CA GLU A 211 -1.73 21.69 -15.74
C GLU A 211 -1.70 21.91 -14.23
N ARG A 212 -1.55 20.80 -13.50
CA ARG A 212 -1.56 20.80 -12.05
C ARG A 212 -0.72 19.64 -11.53
N SER A 213 0.07 19.89 -10.50
CA SER A 213 0.68 18.85 -9.66
C SER A 213 0.16 19.02 -8.25
N SER A 214 -0.35 17.95 -7.64
CA SER A 214 -0.75 17.93 -6.22
C SER A 214 0.07 16.88 -5.49
N GLU A 215 0.79 17.30 -4.47
CA GLU A 215 1.71 16.46 -3.70
C GLU A 215 1.21 16.34 -2.27
N ILE A 216 1.13 15.12 -1.74
CA ILE A 216 0.99 14.83 -0.32
C ILE A 216 2.28 14.21 0.16
N LYS A 217 2.76 14.65 1.32
CA LYS A 217 3.86 14.00 2.04
C LYS A 217 3.45 13.78 3.48
N ALA A 218 3.64 12.57 3.98
CA ALA A 218 3.52 12.26 5.39
C ALA A 218 4.78 11.55 5.89
N ALA A 219 5.08 11.76 7.17
CA ALA A 219 6.17 11.10 7.89
C ALA A 219 5.63 10.59 9.22
N LEU A 220 5.89 9.33 9.54
CA LEU A 220 5.36 8.65 10.72
C LEU A 220 6.44 7.85 11.44
N GLY A 221 6.51 7.96 12.76
CA GLY A 221 7.24 7.03 13.60
C GLY A 221 6.26 6.01 14.19
N ILE A 222 6.58 4.72 14.05
CA ILE A 222 5.75 3.60 14.53
C ILE A 222 6.49 2.82 15.60
N ASP A 223 5.84 2.58 16.74
CA ASP A 223 6.33 1.65 17.75
C ASP A 223 6.31 0.23 17.19
N ARG A 224 7.48 -0.37 17.02
CA ARG A 224 7.67 -1.73 16.47
C ARG A 224 6.99 -2.82 17.28
N LYS A 225 6.86 -2.67 18.60
CA LYS A 225 6.28 -3.72 19.46
C LYS A 225 4.76 -3.66 19.49
N ARG A 226 4.19 -2.46 19.45
CA ARG A 226 2.76 -2.20 19.64
C ARG A 226 2.02 -1.85 18.35
N PHE A 227 2.76 -1.57 17.27
CA PHE A 227 2.26 -1.04 16.00
C PHE A 227 1.35 0.17 16.17
N LYS A 228 1.76 1.08 17.05
CA LYS A 228 1.08 2.34 17.31
C LYS A 228 1.82 3.48 16.63
N ILE A 229 1.05 4.45 16.16
CA ILE A 229 1.58 5.68 15.59
C ILE A 229 2.11 6.55 16.74
N GLU A 230 3.42 6.70 16.85
CA GLU A 230 4.06 7.54 17.89
C GLU A 230 4.17 8.99 17.41
N SER A 231 4.39 9.18 16.11
CA SER A 231 4.35 10.50 15.48
C SER A 231 3.72 10.41 14.10
N LEU A 232 3.07 11.49 13.67
CA LEU A 232 2.57 11.65 12.31
C LEU A 232 2.55 13.14 11.96
N ARG A 233 3.20 13.48 10.85
CA ARG A 233 3.13 14.79 10.22
C ARG A 233 2.68 14.64 8.78
N ALA A 234 1.88 15.58 8.30
CA ALA A 234 1.35 15.56 6.94
C ALA A 234 1.36 16.96 6.35
N ARG A 235 1.63 17.05 5.05
CA ARG A 235 1.62 18.31 4.31
C ARG A 235 1.23 18.11 2.86
N GLU A 236 0.63 19.13 2.30
CA GLU A 236 0.17 19.18 0.93
C GLU A 236 0.80 20.35 0.17
N ARG A 237 1.01 20.18 -1.13
CA ARG A 237 1.40 21.27 -2.01
C ARG A 237 0.73 21.14 -3.37
N HIS A 238 0.23 22.25 -3.88
CA HIS A 238 -0.28 22.35 -5.24
C HIS A 238 0.61 23.24 -6.09
N ARG A 239 0.90 22.79 -7.30
CA ARG A 239 1.73 23.49 -8.29
C ARG A 239 0.99 23.58 -9.61
N SER A 240 1.21 24.68 -10.31
CA SER A 240 0.91 24.83 -11.73
C SER A 240 2.22 25.15 -12.47
N HIS A 241 2.15 25.31 -13.79
CA HIS A 241 3.27 25.84 -14.55
C HIS A 241 3.80 27.17 -13.98
N ALA A 242 2.92 28.07 -13.52
CA ALA A 242 3.29 29.39 -12.99
C ALA A 242 3.94 29.34 -11.60
N THR A 243 3.64 28.32 -10.79
CA THR A 243 4.09 28.22 -9.39
C THR A 243 5.06 27.07 -9.14
N LEU A 244 5.61 26.47 -10.20
CA LEU A 244 6.41 25.25 -10.14
C LEU A 244 7.56 25.33 -9.12
N GLY A 245 8.28 26.45 -9.09
CA GLY A 245 9.41 26.69 -8.19
C GLY A 245 9.07 27.37 -6.86
N SER A 246 7.89 27.98 -6.73
CA SER A 246 7.55 28.88 -5.62
C SER A 246 6.41 28.40 -4.72
N ALA A 247 5.63 27.41 -5.15
CA ALA A 247 4.52 26.90 -4.36
C ALA A 247 4.96 26.39 -2.97
N THR A 248 4.26 26.84 -1.94
CA THR A 248 4.52 26.51 -0.54
C THR A 248 3.82 25.22 -0.11
N TRP A 249 4.26 24.65 1.00
CA TRP A 249 3.59 23.53 1.65
C TRP A 249 2.55 24.05 2.64
N THR A 250 1.35 23.46 2.61
CA THR A 250 0.32 23.60 3.64
C THR A 250 0.47 22.45 4.62
N SER A 251 0.59 22.74 5.92
CA SER A 251 0.62 21.70 6.96
C SER A 251 -0.79 21.17 7.23
N HIS A 252 -0.87 19.87 7.47
CA HIS A 252 -2.05 19.13 7.92
C HIS A 252 -1.79 18.47 9.28
N ASP A 253 -0.76 18.89 10.02
CA ASP A 253 -0.31 18.22 11.25
C ASP A 253 -1.41 18.17 12.33
N GLU A 254 -2.10 19.29 12.58
CA GLU A 254 -3.21 19.32 13.54
C GLU A 254 -4.40 18.47 13.08
N LEU A 255 -4.64 18.39 11.77
CA LEU A 255 -5.70 17.54 11.21
C LEU A 255 -5.40 16.06 11.45
N VAL A 256 -4.15 15.61 11.30
CA VAL A 256 -3.78 14.19 11.44
C VAL A 256 -3.42 13.77 12.86
N LYS A 257 -3.25 14.72 13.78
CA LYS A 257 -2.93 14.51 15.20
C LYS A 257 -3.82 13.47 15.91
N PRO A 258 -5.13 13.35 15.67
CA PRO A 258 -5.97 12.33 16.32
C PRO A 258 -5.59 10.88 16.01
N LEU A 259 -4.75 10.64 15.00
CA LEU A 259 -4.24 9.30 14.67
C LEU A 259 -3.04 8.90 15.56
N ILE A 260 -2.39 9.84 16.24
CA ILE A 260 -1.28 9.55 17.15
C ILE A 260 -1.80 8.73 18.35
N GLY A 261 -1.06 7.68 18.70
CA GLY A 261 -1.41 6.67 19.71
C GLY A 261 -2.34 5.57 19.19
N ALA A 262 -2.94 5.74 18.00
CA ALA A 262 -3.81 4.73 17.42
C ALA A 262 -3.01 3.55 16.84
N PRO A 263 -3.59 2.33 16.84
CA PRO A 263 -2.98 1.20 16.17
C PRO A 263 -3.04 1.37 14.65
N LEU A 264 -1.92 1.07 13.97
CA LEU A 264 -1.75 1.31 12.55
C LEU A 264 -2.50 0.31 11.66
N ILE A 265 -2.64 -0.95 12.08
CA ILE A 265 -3.30 -1.99 11.28
C ILE A 265 -4.82 -2.03 11.57
N PRO A 266 -5.27 -2.44 12.77
CA PRO A 266 -6.69 -2.63 13.02
C PRO A 266 -7.46 -1.31 13.05
N GLY A 267 -8.42 -1.17 12.14
CA GLY A 267 -9.38 -0.06 12.10
C GLY A 267 -8.84 1.25 11.52
N MET A 268 -7.63 1.26 10.93
CA MET A 268 -7.02 2.47 10.39
C MET A 268 -7.88 3.14 9.31
N ALA A 269 -8.41 2.37 8.36
CA ALA A 269 -9.31 2.90 7.34
C ALA A 269 -10.53 3.62 7.94
N ARG A 270 -11.18 3.01 8.95
CA ARG A 270 -12.32 3.62 9.64
C ARG A 270 -11.95 4.96 10.29
N ARG A 271 -10.77 5.04 10.93
CA ARG A 271 -10.29 6.29 11.56
C ARG A 271 -10.01 7.36 10.51
N VAL A 272 -9.39 6.99 9.39
CA VAL A 272 -9.13 7.91 8.28
C VAL A 272 -10.43 8.46 7.69
N PHE A 273 -11.44 7.61 7.46
CA PHE A 273 -12.76 8.06 7.00
C PHE A 273 -13.48 8.92 8.04
N ALA A 274 -13.43 8.56 9.32
CA ALA A 274 -14.04 9.38 10.38
C ALA A 274 -13.37 10.76 10.51
N LEU A 275 -12.07 10.84 10.24
CA LEU A 275 -11.29 12.07 10.36
C LEU A 275 -11.48 13.02 9.17
N LEU A 276 -11.45 12.48 7.95
CA LEU A 276 -11.42 13.28 6.73
C LEU A 276 -12.79 13.38 6.04
N GLY A 277 -13.75 12.54 6.45
CA GLY A 277 -15.08 12.48 5.87
C GLY A 277 -15.03 12.27 4.35
N ASP A 278 -15.99 12.87 3.65
CA ASP A 278 -16.09 12.91 2.20
C ASP A 278 -15.72 14.28 1.61
N ASP A 279 -14.90 15.07 2.32
CA ASP A 279 -14.44 16.36 1.82
C ASP A 279 -13.55 16.19 0.56
N PRO A 280 -13.99 16.67 -0.62
CA PRO A 280 -13.21 16.55 -1.85
C PRO A 280 -11.83 17.23 -1.81
N GLN A 281 -11.63 18.19 -0.91
CA GLN A 281 -10.33 18.84 -0.72
C GLN A 281 -9.33 17.90 -0.03
N LEU A 282 -9.82 17.04 0.87
CA LEU A 282 -9.00 16.12 1.66
C LEU A 282 -8.85 14.74 1.03
N ASP A 283 -9.53 14.48 -0.08
CA ASP A 283 -9.50 13.21 -0.82
C ASP A 283 -8.09 12.65 -1.08
N ARG A 284 -7.11 13.50 -1.43
CA ARG A 284 -5.73 13.05 -1.69
C ARG A 284 -5.01 12.64 -0.42
N LEU A 285 -5.21 13.40 0.65
CA LEU A 285 -4.70 13.05 1.97
C LEU A 285 -5.35 11.75 2.46
N ARG A 286 -6.65 11.57 2.22
CA ARG A 286 -7.39 10.34 2.52
C ARG A 286 -6.82 9.14 1.76
N ASP A 287 -6.69 9.24 0.45
CA ASP A 287 -6.09 8.19 -0.39
C ASP A 287 -4.68 7.82 0.09
N ALA A 288 -3.87 8.83 0.41
CA ALA A 288 -2.53 8.66 0.95
C ALA A 288 -2.55 7.90 2.29
N LEU A 289 -3.31 8.35 3.28
CA LEU A 289 -3.34 7.74 4.61
C LEU A 289 -3.93 6.31 4.59
N LEU A 290 -4.85 6.01 3.66
CA LEU A 290 -5.39 4.65 3.49
C LEU A 290 -4.32 3.64 3.03
N GLN A 291 -3.20 4.07 2.46
CA GLN A 291 -2.09 3.19 2.08
C GLN A 291 -1.10 2.90 3.22
N LEU A 292 -1.25 3.55 4.37
CA LEU A 292 -0.35 3.33 5.51
C LEU A 292 -0.44 1.90 6.07
N ALA A 293 -1.64 1.39 6.32
CA ALA A 293 -1.81 0.05 6.87
C ALA A 293 -1.33 -1.05 5.89
N PRO A 294 -1.74 -1.04 4.60
CA PRO A 294 -1.21 -1.99 3.61
C PRO A 294 0.30 -1.89 3.43
N GLY A 295 0.86 -0.68 3.34
CA GLY A 295 2.30 -0.48 3.22
C GLY A 295 3.06 -0.98 4.44
N PHE A 296 2.54 -0.73 5.65
CA PHE A 296 3.18 -1.19 6.88
C PHE A 296 3.20 -2.70 7.04
N VAL A 297 2.17 -3.42 6.59
CA VAL A 297 2.20 -4.90 6.59
C VAL A 297 3.41 -5.42 5.80
N GLN A 298 3.74 -4.80 4.67
CA GLN A 298 4.91 -5.17 3.87
C GLN A 298 6.23 -4.76 4.53
N ILE A 299 6.27 -3.60 5.18
CA ILE A 299 7.43 -3.13 5.95
C ILE A 299 7.70 -4.08 7.13
N ALA A 300 6.66 -4.45 7.86
CA ALA A 300 6.77 -5.32 9.03
C ALA A 300 7.33 -6.70 8.66
N ALA A 301 6.99 -7.24 7.49
CA ALA A 301 7.57 -8.50 7.03
C ALA A 301 9.11 -8.45 6.95
N ALA A 302 9.73 -7.30 6.72
CA ALA A 302 11.19 -7.15 6.70
C ALA A 302 11.83 -7.04 8.10
N LEU A 303 11.05 -7.10 9.18
CA LEU A 303 11.52 -7.04 10.57
C LEU A 303 11.69 -8.44 11.20
N MET A 304 11.76 -9.48 10.37
CA MET A 304 11.81 -10.89 10.79
C MET A 304 13.20 -11.34 11.27
N ASP A 305 14.24 -10.50 11.18
CA ASP A 305 15.58 -10.84 11.68
C ASP A 305 15.59 -11.24 13.17
N GLU A 306 14.79 -10.57 14.01
CA GLU A 306 14.63 -10.94 15.43
C GLU A 306 14.05 -12.34 15.62
N HIS A 307 13.20 -12.80 14.69
CA HIS A 307 12.62 -14.14 14.75
C HIS A 307 13.71 -15.19 14.51
N PHE A 308 14.56 -14.98 13.49
CA PHE A 308 15.70 -15.86 13.22
C PHE A 308 16.73 -15.85 14.34
N ALA A 309 17.05 -14.67 14.89
CA ALA A 309 17.99 -14.55 16.00
C ALA A 309 17.56 -15.38 17.23
N LYS A 310 16.26 -15.41 17.55
CA LYS A 310 15.71 -16.20 18.68
C LYS A 310 15.67 -17.70 18.42
N GLN A 311 15.68 -18.14 17.16
CA GLN A 311 15.66 -19.55 16.78
C GLN A 311 17.05 -20.13 16.54
N SER A 312 18.11 -19.31 16.61
CA SER A 312 19.48 -19.78 16.44
C SER A 312 19.85 -20.73 17.59
N PRO A 313 20.36 -21.95 17.30
CA PRO A 313 20.74 -22.93 18.33
C PRO A 313 21.85 -22.43 19.26
N ASP A 314 22.61 -21.41 18.86
CA ASP A 314 23.66 -20.77 19.66
C ASP A 314 23.16 -19.63 20.56
N THR A 315 21.85 -19.36 20.57
CA THR A 315 21.27 -18.39 21.50
C THR A 315 21.30 -19.04 22.89
N PRO A 316 22.00 -18.47 23.89
CA PRO A 316 22.05 -19.08 25.22
C PRO A 316 20.62 -19.11 25.77
N THR A 317 19.99 -20.28 25.75
CA THR A 317 18.80 -20.55 26.55
C THR A 317 19.28 -20.43 27.98
N GLY A 318 18.90 -19.36 28.68
CA GLY A 318 19.28 -19.13 30.07
C GLY A 318 18.93 -20.32 30.97
N ARG A 319 19.91 -21.20 31.13
CA ARG A 319 20.21 -22.03 32.30
C ARG A 319 21.52 -21.40 32.78
N ASP A 320 21.64 -20.70 33.89
CA ASP A 320 21.08 -20.93 35.22
C ASP A 320 20.94 -19.58 35.94
N ASP A 321 19.73 -19.20 36.35
CA ASP A 321 19.56 -18.23 37.44
C ASP A 321 18.29 -18.58 38.21
N GLU A 322 18.45 -19.32 39.31
CA GLU A 322 17.39 -19.82 40.20
C GLU A 322 16.66 -18.71 41.00
N SER A 323 16.83 -17.44 40.63
CA SER A 323 16.39 -16.30 41.43
C SER A 323 15.15 -15.55 40.91
N ILE A 324 14.27 -16.17 40.11
CA ILE A 324 12.95 -15.59 39.79
C ILE A 324 11.83 -16.64 39.91
N LYS A 325 11.51 -17.02 41.14
CA LYS A 325 10.18 -17.57 41.47
C LYS A 325 9.20 -16.40 41.60
N SER A 326 8.24 -16.36 40.67
CA SER A 326 7.03 -15.51 40.61
C SER A 326 7.00 -14.41 39.55
N SER A 327 7.00 -14.80 38.28
CA SER A 327 6.05 -14.17 37.37
C SER A 327 5.52 -15.20 36.40
N SER A 328 4.20 -15.37 36.40
CA SER A 328 3.47 -16.02 35.35
C SER A 328 3.71 -15.23 34.06
N GLN A 329 4.68 -15.67 33.25
CA GLN A 329 4.89 -15.15 31.90
C GLN A 329 3.60 -15.41 31.11
N ARG A 330 2.80 -14.36 30.96
CA ARG A 330 1.60 -14.37 30.12
C ARG A 330 2.03 -14.58 28.66
N PRO A 331 1.14 -15.08 27.79
CA PRO A 331 1.39 -15.27 26.35
C PRO A 331 1.66 -13.99 25.52
N ALA A 332 2.07 -12.87 26.15
CA ALA A 332 2.09 -11.54 25.58
C ALA A 332 3.38 -11.15 24.83
N ASP A 333 4.43 -12.00 24.84
CA ASP A 333 5.74 -11.67 24.25
C ASP A 333 5.99 -12.31 22.87
N LYS A 334 4.93 -12.67 22.12
CA LYS A 334 5.08 -12.94 20.68
C LYS A 334 5.51 -11.61 20.01
N PRO A 335 6.62 -11.54 19.24
CA PRO A 335 6.89 -10.37 18.44
C PRO A 335 5.69 -10.17 17.51
N ALA A 336 5.05 -9.02 17.60
CA ALA A 336 3.82 -8.73 16.88
C ALA A 336 3.98 -8.92 15.35
N VAL A 337 5.22 -8.87 14.86
CA VAL A 337 5.62 -9.12 13.47
C VAL A 337 5.41 -10.58 13.04
N ALA A 338 5.69 -11.57 13.90
CA ALA A 338 5.45 -12.99 13.59
C ALA A 338 3.95 -13.31 13.47
N ALA A 339 3.09 -12.51 14.09
CA ALA A 339 1.64 -12.56 13.88
C ALA A 339 1.17 -11.83 12.61
N ILE A 340 1.99 -10.92 12.03
CA ILE A 340 1.65 -10.19 10.80
C ILE A 340 1.84 -11.05 9.56
N GLY A 341 2.82 -11.95 9.57
CA GLY A 341 3.19 -12.78 8.41
C GLY A 341 2.00 -13.46 7.74
N GLY A 342 0.92 -13.71 8.49
CA GLY A 342 -0.31 -14.28 7.97
C GLY A 342 -1.50 -14.13 8.89
N ASN A 343 -1.93 -12.90 9.17
CA ASN A 343 -3.20 -12.70 9.87
C ASN A 343 -4.28 -13.53 9.16
N LEU A 344 -4.94 -14.41 9.90
CA LEU A 344 -5.97 -15.29 9.35
C LEU A 344 -7.02 -14.46 8.60
N ASP A 345 -7.37 -14.93 7.41
CA ASP A 345 -8.33 -14.31 6.50
C ASP A 345 -7.94 -12.89 6.01
N SER A 346 -6.68 -12.50 6.15
CA SER A 346 -6.18 -11.21 5.64
C SER A 346 -6.07 -11.18 4.11
N CYS A 347 -5.82 -12.32 3.48
CA CYS A 347 -5.89 -12.53 2.04
C CYS A 347 -6.17 -14.00 1.71
N TYR A 348 -6.35 -14.29 0.43
CA TYR A 348 -6.57 -15.63 -0.10
C TYR A 348 -5.56 -16.67 0.41
N MET A 349 -4.26 -16.34 0.43
CA MET A 349 -3.23 -17.27 0.91
C MET A 349 -3.37 -17.57 2.41
N TRP A 350 -3.84 -16.60 3.19
CA TRP A 350 -3.97 -16.71 4.64
C TRP A 350 -5.39 -17.06 5.09
N ARG A 351 -6.25 -17.51 4.17
CA ARG A 351 -7.61 -17.95 4.51
C ARG A 351 -7.56 -19.11 5.50
N LYS A 352 -8.45 -19.12 6.49
CA LYS A 352 -8.46 -20.10 7.59
C LYS A 352 -8.45 -21.55 7.11
N GLU A 353 -9.12 -21.82 6.00
CA GLU A 353 -9.20 -23.16 5.42
C GLU A 353 -8.08 -23.50 4.43
N GLY A 354 -7.19 -22.55 4.13
CA GLY A 354 -6.12 -22.68 3.15
C GLY A 354 -4.94 -23.52 3.66
N HIS A 355 -4.19 -24.10 2.72
CA HIS A 355 -3.08 -24.99 3.04
C HIS A 355 -1.95 -24.27 3.80
N VAL A 356 -1.67 -23.02 3.41
CA VAL A 356 -0.66 -22.16 4.06
C VAL A 356 -1.00 -21.95 5.53
N ALA A 357 -2.23 -21.52 5.84
CA ALA A 357 -2.66 -21.27 7.20
C ALA A 357 -2.62 -22.55 8.07
N LYS A 358 -3.05 -23.68 7.50
CA LYS A 358 -3.02 -24.99 8.18
C LYS A 358 -1.59 -25.45 8.48
N THR A 359 -0.70 -25.35 7.51
CA THR A 359 0.71 -25.76 7.64
C THR A 359 1.44 -24.87 8.64
N TRP A 360 1.25 -23.55 8.53
CA TRP A 360 1.84 -22.58 9.43
C TRP A 360 1.34 -22.74 10.88
N GLY A 361 0.04 -22.92 11.06
CA GLY A 361 -0.57 -23.15 12.38
C GLY A 361 -0.19 -24.50 13.02
N SER A 362 0.08 -25.52 12.20
CA SER A 362 0.50 -26.85 12.70
C SER A 362 1.93 -26.86 13.27
N ARG A 363 2.85 -26.08 12.69
CA ARG A 363 4.24 -25.95 13.18
C ARG A 363 4.31 -25.25 14.54
N GLU A 364 3.41 -24.31 14.83
CA GLU A 364 3.36 -23.63 16.14
C GLU A 364 2.92 -24.55 17.31
N ASN A 365 2.27 -25.69 17.02
CA ASN A 365 1.81 -26.63 18.05
C ASN A 365 2.79 -27.78 18.31
N THR A 366 3.70 -28.07 17.38
CA THR A 366 4.73 -29.11 17.56
C THR A 366 5.90 -28.66 18.43
N ASP A 367 6.12 -27.36 18.61
CA ASP A 367 7.14 -26.80 19.52
C ASP A 367 6.68 -26.71 20.99
N LYS A 368 5.54 -27.34 21.35
CA LYS A 368 4.97 -27.35 22.71
C LYS A 368 4.94 -28.73 23.37
N THR A 369 5.56 -29.73 22.76
CA THR A 369 5.73 -31.09 23.29
C THR A 369 7.20 -31.42 23.32
#